data_AF-A0A673V2Q9-F1
#
_entry.id   AF-A0A673V2Q9-F1
#
_cell.length_a   1.000
_cell.length_b   1.000
_cell.length_c   1.000
_cell.angle_alpha   90.00
_cell.angle_beta   90.00
_cell.angle_gamma   90.00
#
_symmetry.space_group_name_H-M   'P 1'
#
loop_
_entity.id
_entity.type
_entity.pdbx_description
1 polymer ?
#
loop_
_entity_poly.entity_id
_entity_poly.type
_entity_poly.pdbx_seq_one_letter_code
_entity_poly.pdbx_strand_id
1 'polypeptide(L)'
;MGYQARGPVILPQSNLDDRETLVSEDKPKGKTCRQSIAVFNVVNSIIGSGIIDFSLVLLIKGGALSGTDTYQSLVNKTFGFPGYLLLSVLQFLYPFIAMISYNIITGDTLSKVFQRIPGVDPANLFIGRHFIIVLSTAAFTLPLSLYRDIAKLGKISLLSTVLTTLILGIVLARVVSLGPYLPKTEDAWVFAKPNAIQAVGVMSFAFICHHNCFLVYGSLEDPTVTKWSRIIHVSTLASVFISILFATCGYLTFTGYTQGDLFESYCRNDDLVTFGRFCYGVTVILTYPIECFVTREVIANVFFGGNLSSVFHIIVTVVIITIAMLVSLLIDCLGSVLELNGVLCAAPLIFIIPSACYLKLSEEPRTHSDKIMACVMLPVGAVVMVVGFVMAITNPQDCTHGQEMFYCFPDNFSLTNISVSRFQLTTQPSTLNISISQ
;
A
#
# COMPACT_ATOMS: atom_id res chain seq x y z
N MET A 1 84.38 12.38 25.49
CA MET A 1 83.94 13.39 24.50
C MET A 1 82.43 13.24 24.36
N GLY A 2 81.53 14.18 24.58
CA GLY A 2 81.57 15.57 25.00
C GLY A 2 80.10 16.03 25.08
N TYR A 3 79.71 16.51 26.26
CA TYR A 3 78.66 17.47 26.62
C TYR A 3 77.45 17.83 25.71
N GLN A 4 76.28 17.73 26.35
CA GLN A 4 75.22 18.75 26.56
C GLN A 4 73.93 18.81 25.73
N ALA A 5 72.86 18.99 26.50
CA ALA A 5 71.43 19.10 26.19
C ALA A 5 71.01 20.41 25.52
N ARG A 6 69.81 20.41 24.90
CA ARG A 6 68.98 21.62 24.71
C ARG A 6 67.48 21.27 24.68
N GLY A 7 66.71 22.06 25.43
CA GLY A 7 65.25 22.13 25.40
C GLY A 7 64.70 22.95 24.21
N PRO A 8 63.40 23.30 24.22
CA PRO A 8 62.63 23.64 23.01
C PRO A 8 62.70 25.12 22.63
N VAL A 9 62.53 25.43 21.33
CA VAL A 9 62.35 26.79 20.82
C VAL A 9 61.24 26.78 19.76
N ILE A 10 60.32 27.75 19.87
CA ILE A 10 59.12 27.95 19.05
C ILE A 10 59.27 29.24 18.21
N LEU A 11 58.93 29.13 16.90
CA LEU A 11 58.44 30.11 15.88
C LEU A 11 59.35 31.25 15.35
N PRO A 12 59.22 31.64 14.05
CA PRO A 12 58.08 32.46 13.55
C PRO A 12 57.48 32.10 12.17
N GLN A 13 56.24 32.57 11.96
CA GLN A 13 55.45 32.59 10.71
C GLN A 13 56.10 33.41 9.59
N SER A 14 56.07 32.89 8.35
CA SER A 14 55.68 33.66 7.15
C SER A 14 55.56 32.76 5.91
N ASN A 15 54.67 33.15 5.00
CA ASN A 15 54.43 32.65 3.63
C ASN A 15 53.41 31.50 3.43
N LEU A 16 52.13 31.84 3.68
CA LEU A 16 51.03 31.43 2.81
C LEU A 16 50.83 32.58 1.78
N ASP A 17 51.26 32.44 0.53
CA ASP A 17 50.63 33.20 -0.58
C ASP A 17 50.99 32.71 -2.02
N ASP A 18 51.11 31.41 -2.30
CA ASP A 18 51.44 30.97 -3.68
C ASP A 18 50.81 29.62 -4.10
N ARG A 19 49.60 29.31 -3.63
CA ARG A 19 48.83 28.13 -4.11
C ARG A 19 47.33 28.37 -4.29
N GLU A 20 46.94 29.57 -4.68
CA GLU A 20 45.61 29.84 -5.25
C GLU A 20 45.74 30.32 -6.69
N THR A 21 45.85 29.38 -7.62
CA THR A 21 45.45 29.58 -9.03
C THR A 21 45.46 28.20 -9.69
N LEU A 22 44.40 27.90 -10.45
CA LEU A 22 44.09 26.62 -11.14
C LEU A 22 43.27 25.62 -10.31
N VAL A 23 41.96 25.87 -10.19
CA VAL A 23 40.89 25.19 -10.94
C VAL A 23 39.59 25.86 -10.49
N SER A 24 39.25 26.93 -11.19
CA SER A 24 37.93 27.56 -11.15
C SER A 24 37.14 27.03 -12.34
N GLU A 25 36.41 25.93 -12.14
CA GLU A 25 35.33 25.51 -13.03
C GLU A 25 34.04 25.35 -12.22
N ASP A 26 33.21 26.37 -12.37
CA ASP A 26 31.75 26.39 -12.37
C ASP A 26 30.99 25.59 -11.29
N LYS A 27 30.72 26.27 -10.16
CA LYS A 27 29.52 25.99 -9.36
C LYS A 27 28.32 26.68 -10.01
N PRO A 28 27.35 25.96 -10.60
CA PRO A 28 25.99 26.45 -10.56
C PRO A 28 25.52 26.28 -9.11
N LYS A 29 25.47 27.39 -8.37
CA LYS A 29 24.60 27.55 -7.19
C LYS A 29 23.13 27.48 -7.67
N GLY A 30 22.69 26.30 -8.08
CA GLY A 30 21.29 25.97 -8.17
C GLY A 30 20.87 25.43 -6.81
N LYS A 31 20.04 26.18 -6.08
CA LYS A 31 19.14 25.57 -5.10
C LYS A 31 18.13 24.73 -5.87
N THR A 32 18.56 23.58 -6.39
CA THR A 32 17.64 22.61 -6.97
C THR A 32 16.85 22.05 -5.81
N CYS A 33 15.57 22.40 -5.74
CA CYS A 33 14.63 21.84 -4.79
C CYS A 33 14.68 20.31 -4.95
N ARG A 34 15.39 19.62 -4.04
CA ARG A 34 15.61 18.17 -4.09
C ARG A 34 14.30 17.51 -3.66
N GLN A 35 13.35 17.42 -4.59
CA GLN A 35 12.05 16.82 -4.32
C GLN A 35 12.26 15.31 -4.14
N SER A 36 11.84 14.76 -3.00
CA SER A 36 11.94 13.33 -2.69
C SER A 36 10.81 12.52 -3.31
N ILE A 37 10.97 11.19 -3.39
CA ILE A 37 9.92 10.21 -3.69
C ILE A 37 8.69 10.44 -2.81
N ALA A 38 8.90 10.87 -1.56
CA ALA A 38 7.82 11.28 -0.67
C ALA A 38 6.97 12.40 -1.29
N VAL A 39 7.58 13.41 -1.90
CA VAL A 39 6.86 14.52 -2.56
C VAL A 39 6.08 14.01 -3.78
N PHE A 40 6.68 13.15 -4.59
CA PHE A 40 5.97 12.52 -5.71
C PHE A 40 4.74 11.73 -5.22
N ASN A 41 4.89 10.92 -4.17
CA ASN A 41 3.79 10.14 -3.59
C ASN A 41 2.71 11.04 -2.98
N VAL A 42 3.07 12.16 -2.36
CA VAL A 42 2.12 13.16 -1.84
C VAL A 42 1.31 13.76 -3.00
N VAL A 43 1.98 14.21 -4.06
CA VAL A 43 1.32 14.77 -5.25
C VAL A 43 0.40 13.72 -5.89
N ASN A 44 0.88 12.49 -6.06
CA ASN A 44 0.09 11.39 -6.60
C ASN A 44 -1.13 11.07 -5.73
N SER A 45 -0.99 11.13 -4.40
CA SER A 45 -2.10 10.91 -3.45
C SER A 45 -3.18 12.00 -3.57
N ILE A 46 -2.79 13.26 -3.70
CA ILE A 46 -3.73 14.39 -3.85
C ILE A 46 -4.46 14.29 -5.19
N ILE A 47 -3.75 14.01 -6.28
CA ILE A 47 -4.35 13.88 -7.62
C ILE A 47 -5.27 12.66 -7.65
N GLY A 48 -4.79 11.49 -7.23
CA GLY A 48 -5.54 10.23 -7.26
C GLY A 48 -6.82 10.30 -6.44
N SER A 49 -6.74 10.88 -5.23
CA SER A 49 -7.92 11.04 -4.38
C SER A 49 -8.94 12.02 -4.93
N GLY A 50 -8.51 13.13 -5.57
CA GLY A 50 -9.43 14.03 -6.27
C GLY A 50 -10.17 13.34 -7.41
N ILE A 51 -9.48 12.46 -8.16
CA ILE A 51 -10.11 11.67 -9.22
C ILE A 51 -11.12 10.66 -8.64
N ILE A 52 -10.77 10.03 -7.52
CA ILE A 52 -11.63 9.05 -6.85
C ILE A 52 -12.89 9.70 -6.27
N ASP A 53 -12.72 10.83 -5.59
CA ASP A 53 -13.82 11.65 -5.08
C ASP A 53 -14.82 11.98 -6.19
N PHE A 54 -14.31 12.55 -7.30
CA PHE A 54 -15.13 12.87 -8.45
C PHE A 54 -15.81 11.63 -9.03
N SER A 55 -15.08 10.53 -9.19
CA SER A 55 -15.60 9.28 -9.75
C SER A 55 -16.73 8.67 -8.90
N LEU A 56 -16.62 8.71 -7.57
CA LEU A 56 -17.66 8.22 -6.65
C LEU A 56 -18.94 9.05 -6.73
N VAL A 57 -18.81 10.37 -6.88
CA VAL A 57 -19.96 11.27 -7.10
C VAL A 57 -20.58 10.97 -8.46
N LEU A 58 -19.75 10.77 -9.49
CA LEU A 58 -20.19 10.46 -10.85
C LEU A 58 -20.98 9.15 -10.91
N LEU A 59 -20.54 8.15 -10.15
CA LEU A 59 -21.14 6.83 -10.13
C LEU A 59 -22.57 6.86 -9.57
N ILE A 60 -22.79 7.54 -8.43
CA ILE A 60 -24.13 7.71 -7.86
C ILE A 60 -25.00 8.67 -8.70
N LYS A 61 -24.43 9.72 -9.29
CA LYS A 61 -25.13 10.54 -10.30
C LYS A 61 -25.61 9.67 -11.47
N GLY A 62 -24.77 8.77 -11.98
CA GLY A 62 -25.12 7.81 -13.02
C GLY A 62 -26.25 6.86 -12.61
N GLY A 63 -26.21 6.37 -11.37
CA GLY A 63 -27.30 5.58 -10.77
C GLY A 63 -28.62 6.35 -10.74
N ALA A 64 -28.60 7.61 -10.30
CA ALA A 64 -29.78 8.47 -10.27
C ALA A 64 -30.33 8.77 -11.67
N LEU A 65 -29.47 9.10 -12.65
CA LEU A 65 -29.88 9.36 -14.05
C LEU A 65 -30.48 8.12 -14.72
N SER A 66 -29.96 6.95 -14.39
CA SER A 66 -30.43 5.68 -14.95
C SER A 66 -31.58 5.05 -14.14
N GLY A 67 -31.92 5.59 -12.96
CA GLY A 67 -32.94 5.02 -12.08
C GLY A 67 -32.58 3.61 -11.58
N THR A 68 -31.29 3.34 -11.36
CA THR A 68 -30.79 2.04 -10.85
C THR A 68 -30.19 2.20 -9.46
N ASP A 69 -30.31 1.15 -8.66
CA ASP A 69 -29.91 1.07 -7.26
C ASP A 69 -28.66 0.21 -7.01
N THR A 70 -28.15 -0.49 -8.02
CA THR A 70 -26.91 -1.27 -7.93
C THR A 70 -25.93 -0.91 -9.04
N TYR A 71 -24.65 -1.13 -8.77
CA TYR A 71 -23.60 -0.89 -9.77
C TYR A 71 -23.77 -1.81 -10.99
N GLN A 72 -24.10 -3.08 -10.75
CA GLN A 72 -24.32 -4.06 -11.81
C GLN A 72 -25.50 -3.66 -12.71
N SER A 73 -26.61 -3.20 -12.13
CA SER A 73 -27.77 -2.70 -12.89
C SER A 73 -27.44 -1.45 -13.70
N LEU A 74 -26.67 -0.51 -13.15
CA LEU A 74 -26.21 0.69 -13.87
C LEU A 74 -25.41 0.32 -15.13
N VAL A 75 -24.44 -0.58 -15.00
CA VAL A 75 -23.61 -0.99 -16.15
C VAL A 75 -24.41 -1.83 -17.13
N ASN A 76 -25.33 -2.68 -16.68
CA ASN A 76 -26.21 -3.42 -17.58
C ASN A 76 -27.09 -2.47 -18.42
N LYS A 77 -27.63 -1.42 -17.80
CA LYS A 77 -28.47 -0.43 -18.51
C LYS A 77 -27.67 0.39 -19.52
N THR A 78 -26.39 0.64 -19.26
CA THR A 78 -25.53 1.44 -20.16
C THR A 78 -24.84 0.60 -21.22
N PHE A 79 -24.26 -0.56 -20.89
CA PHE A 79 -23.43 -1.37 -21.78
C PHE A 79 -23.97 -2.78 -22.04
N GLY A 80 -25.16 -3.12 -21.53
CA GLY A 80 -25.78 -4.43 -21.69
C GLY A 80 -25.04 -5.53 -20.93
N PHE A 81 -25.36 -6.76 -21.32
CA PHE A 81 -24.83 -7.98 -20.69
C PHE A 81 -23.29 -8.09 -20.68
N PRO A 82 -22.55 -7.73 -21.75
CA PRO A 82 -21.08 -7.80 -21.71
C PRO A 82 -20.48 -6.87 -20.65
N GLY A 83 -21.02 -5.66 -20.51
CA GLY A 83 -20.59 -4.72 -19.47
C GLY A 83 -20.93 -5.22 -18.09
N TYR A 84 -22.13 -5.78 -17.91
CA TYR A 84 -22.56 -6.40 -16.65
C TYR A 84 -21.61 -7.52 -16.21
N LEU A 85 -21.22 -8.41 -17.13
CA LEU A 85 -20.31 -9.52 -16.82
C LEU A 85 -18.91 -9.01 -16.48
N LEU A 86 -18.38 -8.08 -17.27
CA LEU A 86 -17.06 -7.47 -17.01
C LEU A 86 -17.02 -6.80 -15.64
N LEU A 87 -18.02 -5.97 -15.33
CA LEU A 87 -18.12 -5.32 -14.02
C LEU A 87 -18.21 -6.35 -12.90
N SER A 88 -19.04 -7.39 -13.06
CA SER A 88 -19.22 -8.42 -12.04
C SER A 88 -17.92 -9.18 -11.75
N VAL A 89 -17.12 -9.47 -12.78
CA VAL A 89 -15.79 -10.08 -12.60
C VAL A 89 -14.86 -9.14 -11.82
N LEU A 90 -14.81 -7.85 -12.16
CA LEU A 90 -13.96 -6.88 -11.45
C LEU A 90 -14.41 -6.65 -10.01
N GLN A 91 -15.72 -6.54 -9.75
CA GLN A 91 -16.29 -6.41 -8.42
C GLN A 91 -16.18 -7.68 -7.58
N PHE A 92 -15.99 -8.85 -8.19
CA PHE A 92 -15.65 -10.07 -7.48
C PHE A 92 -14.15 -10.15 -7.17
N LEU A 93 -13.29 -9.95 -8.19
CA LEU A 93 -11.84 -10.11 -8.06
C LEU A 93 -11.24 -9.09 -7.10
N TYR A 94 -11.69 -7.83 -7.14
CA TYR A 94 -11.15 -6.78 -6.27
C TYR A 94 -11.23 -7.12 -4.77
N PRO A 95 -12.43 -7.32 -4.18
CA PRO A 95 -12.56 -7.62 -2.75
C PRO A 95 -12.00 -9.00 -2.41
N PHE A 96 -12.06 -9.95 -3.35
CA PHE A 96 -11.47 -11.28 -3.16
C PHE A 96 -9.96 -11.23 -2.96
N ILE A 97 -9.26 -10.44 -3.79
CA ILE A 97 -7.81 -10.24 -3.64
C ILE A 97 -7.49 -9.42 -2.38
N ALA A 98 -8.32 -8.44 -2.02
CA ALA A 98 -8.16 -7.71 -0.76
C ALA A 98 -8.24 -8.64 0.47
N MET A 99 -9.15 -9.61 0.48
CA MET A 99 -9.23 -10.63 1.54
C MET A 99 -7.97 -11.48 1.64
N ILE A 100 -7.36 -11.85 0.50
CA ILE A 100 -6.06 -12.55 0.49
C ILE A 100 -4.98 -11.70 1.17
N SER A 101 -4.89 -10.42 0.82
CA SER A 101 -3.95 -9.47 1.42
C SER A 101 -4.18 -9.31 2.93
N TYR A 102 -5.43 -9.26 3.38
CA TYR A 102 -5.77 -9.18 4.81
C TYR A 102 -5.32 -10.40 5.60
N ASN A 103 -5.45 -11.60 5.04
CA ASN A 103 -4.92 -12.80 5.66
C ASN A 103 -3.38 -12.75 5.75
N ILE A 104 -2.70 -12.35 4.66
CA ILE A 104 -1.23 -12.17 4.65
C ILE A 104 -0.79 -11.21 5.76
N ILE A 105 -1.39 -10.01 5.82
CA ILE A 105 -1.09 -9.00 6.83
C ILE A 105 -1.32 -9.55 8.24
N THR A 106 -2.44 -10.25 8.46
CA THR A 106 -2.76 -10.83 9.78
C THR A 106 -1.71 -11.86 10.19
N GLY A 107 -1.28 -12.72 9.26
CA GLY A 107 -0.21 -13.69 9.48
C GLY A 107 1.12 -13.03 9.82
N ASP A 108 1.53 -12.02 9.05
CA ASP A 108 2.84 -11.36 9.19
C ASP A 108 2.95 -10.54 10.48
N THR A 109 1.87 -9.86 10.84
CA THR A 109 1.81 -8.97 12.01
C THR A 109 1.62 -9.74 13.30
N LEU A 110 0.60 -10.61 13.38
CA LEU A 110 0.27 -11.31 14.61
C LEU A 110 1.30 -12.39 14.96
N SER A 111 1.95 -13.03 13.98
CA SER A 111 3.05 -13.96 14.26
C SER A 111 4.16 -13.28 15.08
N LYS A 112 4.55 -12.05 14.71
CA LYS A 112 5.55 -11.26 15.46
C LYS A 112 5.07 -10.84 16.85
N VAL A 113 3.77 -10.56 17.01
CA VAL A 113 3.17 -10.27 18.32
C VAL A 113 3.29 -11.49 19.24
N PHE A 114 2.95 -12.68 18.74
CA PHE A 114 3.04 -13.90 19.54
C PHE A 114 4.49 -14.33 19.82
N GLN A 115 5.42 -14.09 18.91
CA GLN A 115 6.86 -14.32 19.13
C GLN A 115 7.45 -13.43 20.24
N ARG A 116 6.84 -12.28 20.53
CA ARG A 116 7.30 -11.36 21.56
C ARG A 116 6.91 -11.81 22.98
N ILE A 117 5.99 -12.77 23.13
CA ILE A 117 5.54 -13.26 24.43
C ILE A 117 6.69 -14.01 25.13
N PRO A 118 7.04 -13.67 26.39
CA PRO A 118 8.11 -14.34 27.12
C PRO A 118 7.87 -15.85 27.24
N GLY A 119 8.91 -16.66 26.96
CA GLY A 119 8.85 -18.12 27.07
C GLY A 119 8.38 -18.85 25.81
N VAL A 120 8.08 -18.12 24.73
CA VAL A 120 7.78 -18.68 23.42
C VAL A 120 9.06 -18.94 22.63
N ASP A 121 9.23 -20.16 22.12
CA ASP A 121 10.26 -20.46 21.11
C ASP A 121 9.83 -19.90 19.73
N PRO A 122 10.64 -19.03 19.09
CA PRO A 122 10.37 -18.53 17.74
C PRO A 122 10.25 -19.63 16.67
N ALA A 123 10.81 -20.83 16.91
CA ALA A 123 10.70 -21.98 16.00
C ALA A 123 9.37 -22.76 16.14
N ASN A 124 8.49 -22.37 17.06
CA ASN A 124 7.21 -23.06 17.27
C ASN A 124 6.28 -22.95 16.04
N LEU A 125 5.85 -24.10 15.54
CA LEU A 125 4.90 -24.20 14.42
C LEU A 125 3.57 -23.47 14.68
N PHE A 126 3.12 -23.45 15.94
CA PHE A 126 1.89 -22.76 16.38
C PHE A 126 1.97 -21.23 16.32
N ILE A 127 3.13 -20.67 15.98
CA ILE A 127 3.37 -19.22 15.91
C ILE A 127 3.86 -18.82 14.51
N GLY A 128 4.03 -19.81 13.64
CA GLY A 128 4.28 -19.58 12.23
C GLY A 128 3.12 -18.85 11.56
N ARG A 129 3.45 -17.99 10.60
CA ARG A 129 2.52 -17.24 9.74
C ARG A 129 1.33 -18.10 9.28
N HIS A 130 1.59 -19.26 8.71
CA HIS A 130 0.56 -20.16 8.18
C HIS A 130 -0.47 -20.59 9.24
N PHE A 131 -0.01 -20.95 10.44
CA PHE A 131 -0.91 -21.35 11.53
C PHE A 131 -1.75 -20.17 12.01
N ILE A 132 -1.14 -18.99 12.16
CA ILE A 132 -1.84 -17.77 12.57
C ILE A 132 -2.90 -17.35 11.56
N ILE A 133 -2.63 -17.48 10.26
CA ILE A 133 -3.63 -17.25 9.20
C ILE A 133 -4.83 -18.19 9.42
N VAL A 134 -4.59 -19.51 9.48
CA VAL A 134 -5.68 -20.50 9.66
C VAL A 134 -6.47 -20.25 10.94
N LEU A 135 -5.78 -20.01 12.06
CA LEU A 135 -6.41 -19.77 13.35
C LEU A 135 -7.24 -18.49 13.35
N SER A 136 -6.68 -17.38 12.88
CA SER A 136 -7.40 -16.10 12.84
C SER A 136 -8.59 -16.12 11.89
N THR A 137 -8.43 -16.80 10.74
CA THR A 137 -9.53 -17.00 9.78
C THR A 137 -10.66 -17.81 10.40
N ALA A 138 -10.36 -18.97 10.99
CA ALA A 138 -11.37 -19.86 11.55
C ALA A 138 -12.05 -19.29 12.82
N ALA A 139 -11.27 -18.65 13.70
CA ALA A 139 -11.75 -18.19 14.99
C ALA A 139 -12.43 -16.80 14.93
N PHE A 140 -12.01 -15.93 14.02
CA PHE A 140 -12.49 -14.54 13.98
C PHE A 140 -13.12 -14.16 12.64
N THR A 141 -12.38 -14.25 11.53
CA THR A 141 -12.88 -13.68 10.26
C THR A 141 -14.11 -14.43 9.73
N LEU A 142 -14.16 -15.76 9.86
CA LEU A 142 -15.28 -16.59 9.43
C LEU A 142 -16.57 -16.27 10.24
N PRO A 143 -16.57 -16.34 11.59
CA PRO A 143 -17.75 -15.96 12.37
C PRO A 143 -18.24 -14.53 12.08
N LEU A 144 -17.32 -13.57 11.93
CA LEU A 144 -17.66 -12.19 11.61
C LEU A 144 -18.25 -12.02 10.20
N SER A 145 -17.79 -12.80 9.22
CA SER A 145 -18.27 -12.71 7.84
C SER A 145 -19.65 -13.36 7.62
N LEU A 146 -20.12 -14.17 8.58
CA LEU A 146 -21.45 -14.75 8.56
C LEU A 146 -22.56 -13.75 8.90
N TYR A 147 -22.22 -12.59 9.47
CA TYR A 147 -23.21 -11.53 9.71
C TYR A 147 -23.87 -11.08 8.39
N ARG A 148 -25.18 -10.89 8.45
CA ARG A 148 -26.04 -10.52 7.32
C ARG A 148 -26.28 -9.03 7.17
N ASP A 149 -26.06 -8.27 8.24
CA ASP A 149 -26.49 -6.88 8.33
C ASP A 149 -25.27 -5.96 8.42
N ILE A 150 -25.06 -5.16 7.38
CA ILE A 150 -23.96 -4.19 7.28
C ILE A 150 -24.08 -3.08 8.34
N ALA A 151 -25.28 -2.76 8.81
CA ALA A 151 -25.49 -1.72 9.82
C ALA A 151 -24.91 -2.14 11.19
N LYS A 152 -24.92 -3.45 11.50
CA LYS A 152 -24.28 -3.99 12.70
C LYS A 152 -22.76 -3.91 12.64
N LEU A 153 -22.17 -3.97 11.44
CA LEU A 153 -20.74 -3.79 11.23
C LEU A 153 -20.32 -2.32 11.43
N GLY A 154 -21.22 -1.34 11.25
CA GLY A 154 -20.88 0.08 11.44
C GLY A 154 -20.30 0.42 12.82
N LYS A 155 -20.77 -0.25 13.90
CA LYS A 155 -20.21 -0.09 15.25
C LYS A 155 -18.79 -0.64 15.36
N ILE A 156 -18.50 -1.72 14.64
CA ILE A 156 -17.17 -2.34 14.57
C ILE A 156 -16.22 -1.43 13.77
N SER A 157 -16.70 -0.79 12.71
CA SER A 157 -15.91 0.16 11.91
C SER A 157 -15.41 1.36 12.74
N LEU A 158 -16.20 1.85 13.71
CA LEU A 158 -15.74 2.90 14.64
C LEU A 158 -14.52 2.46 15.45
N LEU A 159 -14.53 1.22 15.96
CA LEU A 159 -13.39 0.66 16.68
C LEU A 159 -12.14 0.57 15.79
N SER A 160 -12.31 0.12 14.54
CA SER A 160 -11.24 0.05 13.55
C SER A 160 -10.60 1.42 13.28
N THR A 161 -11.41 2.49 13.18
CA THR A 161 -10.93 3.87 13.01
C THR A 161 -10.12 4.37 14.22
N VAL A 162 -10.56 4.05 15.44
CA VAL A 162 -9.82 4.40 16.67
C VAL A 162 -8.45 3.70 16.68
N LEU A 163 -8.41 2.39 16.39
CA LEU A 163 -7.17 1.63 16.30
C LEU A 163 -6.23 2.19 15.22
N THR A 164 -6.76 2.58 14.06
CA THR A 164 -5.99 3.21 12.98
C THR A 164 -5.36 4.53 13.42
N THR A 165 -6.10 5.34 14.19
CA THR A 165 -5.58 6.60 14.76
C THR A 165 -4.46 6.33 15.77
N LEU A 166 -4.57 5.29 16.58
CA LEU A 166 -3.51 4.87 17.50
C LEU A 166 -2.26 4.42 16.75
N ILE A 167 -2.43 3.63 15.67
CA ILE A 167 -1.33 3.19 14.81
C ILE A 167 -0.61 4.39 14.20
N LEU A 168 -1.37 5.40 13.72
CA LEU A 168 -0.80 6.63 13.20
C LEU A 168 0.05 7.35 14.26
N GLY A 169 -0.44 7.43 15.50
CA GLY A 169 0.31 8.00 16.63
C GLY A 169 1.63 7.26 16.90
N ILE A 170 1.63 5.92 16.81
CA ILE A 170 2.84 5.10 16.96
C ILE A 170 3.86 5.40 15.85
N VAL A 171 3.41 5.46 14.60
CA VAL A 171 4.30 5.76 13.45
C VAL A 171 4.87 7.18 13.56
N LEU A 172 4.07 8.16 14.00
CA LEU A 172 4.52 9.53 14.27
C LEU A 172 5.57 9.57 15.39
N ALA A 173 5.36 8.85 16.49
CA ALA A 173 6.33 8.77 17.58
C ALA A 173 7.65 8.11 17.11
N ARG A 174 7.56 7.12 16.22
CA ARG A 174 8.73 6.40 15.69
C ARG A 174 9.54 7.20 14.68
N VAL A 175 8.92 8.11 13.91
CA VAL A 175 9.69 9.01 13.02
C VAL A 175 10.68 9.87 13.82
N VAL A 176 10.29 10.31 15.02
CA VAL A 176 11.13 11.17 15.89
C VAL A 176 12.15 10.34 16.67
N SER A 177 11.73 9.19 17.21
CA SER A 177 12.56 8.39 18.11
C SER A 177 13.50 7.40 17.41
N LEU A 178 13.12 6.85 16.25
CA LEU A 178 13.92 5.85 15.52
C LEU A 178 14.57 6.44 14.27
N GLY A 179 13.87 7.33 13.55
CA GLY A 179 14.34 7.90 12.28
C GLY A 179 15.76 8.49 12.29
N PRO A 180 16.20 9.22 13.34
CA PRO A 180 17.56 9.78 13.38
C PRO A 180 18.69 8.75 13.45
N TYR A 181 18.41 7.53 13.91
CA TYR A 181 19.41 6.49 14.15
C TYR A 181 19.58 5.53 12.96
N LEU A 182 18.66 5.58 12.00
CA LEU A 182 18.70 4.70 10.83
C LEU A 182 19.57 5.30 9.71
N PRO A 183 20.36 4.46 9.01
CA PRO A 183 21.12 4.92 7.86
C PRO A 183 20.17 5.39 6.75
N LYS A 184 20.51 6.50 6.11
CA LYS A 184 19.75 7.04 4.97
C LYS A 184 20.33 6.50 3.66
N THR A 185 19.47 6.11 2.73
CA THR A 185 19.89 5.72 1.38
C THR A 185 20.37 6.94 0.58
N GLU A 186 21.40 6.78 -0.26
CA GLU A 186 21.95 7.88 -1.08
C GLU A 186 20.90 8.48 -2.04
N ASP A 187 19.98 7.63 -2.55
CA ASP A 187 18.90 8.00 -3.46
C ASP A 187 17.60 8.46 -2.77
N ALA A 188 17.62 8.68 -1.44
CA ALA A 188 16.39 8.95 -0.68
C ALA A 188 15.62 10.21 -1.14
N TRP A 189 16.29 11.13 -1.85
CA TRP A 189 15.76 12.43 -2.27
C TRP A 189 15.60 12.57 -3.79
N VAL A 190 15.59 11.47 -4.54
CA VAL A 190 15.22 11.45 -5.96
C VAL A 190 13.71 11.66 -6.07
N PHE A 191 13.22 12.46 -7.02
CA PHE A 191 11.79 12.77 -7.13
C PHE A 191 10.96 11.57 -7.60
N ALA A 192 11.39 10.93 -8.68
CA ALA A 192 10.70 9.78 -9.25
C ALA A 192 11.71 8.78 -9.78
N LYS A 193 11.52 7.51 -9.43
CA LYS A 193 12.23 6.38 -10.05
C LYS A 193 11.45 5.91 -11.30
N PRO A 194 12.08 5.18 -12.24
CA PRO A 194 11.39 4.68 -13.44
C PRO A 194 10.16 3.82 -13.13
N ASN A 195 10.14 3.13 -11.99
CA ASN A 195 9.03 2.34 -11.51
C ASN A 195 7.99 3.12 -10.68
N ALA A 196 8.07 4.45 -10.62
CA ALA A 196 7.14 5.28 -9.84
C ALA A 196 5.67 5.12 -10.25
N ILE A 197 5.38 4.68 -11.48
CA ILE A 197 4.02 4.40 -11.94
C ILE A 197 3.35 3.24 -11.20
N GLN A 198 4.13 2.30 -10.65
CA GLN A 198 3.62 1.22 -9.79
C GLN A 198 2.90 1.77 -8.56
N ALA A 199 3.37 2.92 -8.04
CA ALA A 199 2.72 3.59 -6.92
C ALA A 199 1.28 3.99 -7.28
N VAL A 200 0.97 4.35 -8.54
CA VAL A 200 -0.40 4.66 -8.96
C VAL A 200 -1.32 3.45 -8.81
N GLY A 201 -0.82 2.23 -9.07
CA GLY A 201 -1.55 0.99 -8.83
C GLY A 201 -1.88 0.79 -7.35
N VAL A 202 -0.87 0.86 -6.48
CA VAL A 202 -1.04 0.74 -5.02
C VAL A 202 -1.99 1.82 -4.48
N MET A 203 -1.87 3.07 -4.95
CA MET A 203 -2.77 4.15 -4.57
C MET A 203 -4.21 3.91 -5.04
N SER A 204 -4.40 3.34 -6.23
CA SER A 204 -5.72 2.97 -6.75
C SER A 204 -6.37 1.88 -5.89
N PHE A 205 -5.58 0.90 -5.45
CA PHE A 205 -6.03 -0.09 -4.46
C PHE A 205 -6.37 0.56 -3.11
N ALA A 206 -5.55 1.49 -2.62
CA ALA A 206 -5.73 2.07 -1.28
C ALA A 206 -7.02 2.89 -1.15
N PHE A 207 -7.47 3.54 -2.23
CA PHE A 207 -8.58 4.49 -2.18
C PHE A 207 -9.87 4.02 -2.87
N ILE A 208 -9.90 2.85 -3.48
CA ILE A 208 -11.13 2.36 -4.10
C ILE A 208 -12.20 2.00 -3.06
N CYS A 209 -13.40 2.52 -3.28
CA CYS A 209 -14.62 2.08 -2.60
C CYS A 209 -15.82 1.96 -3.57
N HIS A 210 -15.60 2.09 -4.88
CA HIS A 210 -16.64 2.04 -5.91
C HIS A 210 -17.44 0.74 -5.91
N HIS A 211 -16.82 -0.37 -5.51
CA HIS A 211 -17.48 -1.68 -5.51
C HIS A 211 -18.59 -1.78 -4.45
N ASN A 212 -18.54 -0.99 -3.37
CA ASN A 212 -19.51 -1.00 -2.28
C ASN A 212 -20.33 0.31 -2.17
N CYS A 213 -20.08 1.29 -3.04
CA CYS A 213 -20.64 2.62 -2.88
C CYS A 213 -22.18 2.65 -2.90
N PHE A 214 -22.82 1.81 -3.74
CA PHE A 214 -24.28 1.70 -3.80
C PHE A 214 -24.88 1.11 -2.52
N LEU A 215 -24.18 0.19 -1.86
CA LEU A 215 -24.60 -0.38 -0.58
C LEU A 215 -24.54 0.66 0.53
N VAL A 216 -23.43 1.40 0.59
CA VAL A 216 -23.26 2.47 1.57
C VAL A 216 -24.30 3.57 1.32
N TYR A 217 -24.50 3.96 0.06
CA TYR A 217 -25.51 4.96 -0.32
C TYR A 217 -26.93 4.53 0.07
N GLY A 218 -27.33 3.28 -0.20
CA GLY A 218 -28.64 2.73 0.17
C GLY A 218 -28.85 2.55 1.68
N SER A 219 -27.77 2.52 2.46
CA SER A 219 -27.84 2.44 3.93
C SER A 219 -28.02 3.81 4.62
N LEU A 220 -27.97 4.91 3.86
CA LEU A 220 -28.20 6.25 4.40
C LEU A 220 -29.68 6.45 4.76
N GLU A 221 -29.94 7.13 5.87
CA GLU A 221 -31.31 7.45 6.32
C GLU A 221 -32.09 8.27 5.26
N ASP A 222 -31.41 9.18 4.57
CA ASP A 222 -31.95 9.99 3.48
C ASP A 222 -30.98 10.02 2.28
N PRO A 223 -31.08 9.06 1.36
CA PRO A 223 -30.17 8.96 0.22
C PRO A 223 -30.47 10.08 -0.80
N THR A 224 -29.62 11.10 -0.83
CA THR A 224 -29.66 12.17 -1.85
C THR A 224 -28.26 12.38 -2.43
N VAL A 225 -28.18 12.73 -3.71
CA VAL A 225 -26.88 12.95 -4.38
C VAL A 225 -26.09 14.07 -3.70
N THR A 226 -26.76 15.11 -3.21
CA THR A 226 -26.12 16.23 -2.49
C THR A 226 -25.52 15.79 -1.16
N LYS A 227 -26.27 15.02 -0.35
CA LYS A 227 -25.75 14.48 0.92
C LYS A 227 -24.59 13.52 0.66
N TRP A 228 -24.73 12.65 -0.35
CA TRP A 228 -23.66 11.74 -0.78
C TRP A 228 -22.38 12.48 -1.16
N SER A 229 -22.48 13.51 -2.01
CA SER A 229 -21.32 14.32 -2.41
C SER A 229 -20.61 14.92 -1.19
N ARG A 230 -21.37 15.49 -0.24
CA ARG A 230 -20.79 16.03 0.98
C ARG A 230 -20.08 14.97 1.82
N ILE A 231 -20.66 13.78 1.96
CA ILE A 231 -20.06 12.66 2.69
C ILE A 231 -18.76 12.25 2.00
N ILE A 232 -18.75 12.05 0.68
CA ILE A 232 -17.56 11.65 -0.07
C ILE A 232 -16.45 12.70 0.03
N HIS A 233 -16.74 13.99 -0.14
CA HIS A 233 -15.73 15.05 -0.01
C HIS A 233 -15.06 15.06 1.36
N VAL A 234 -15.85 14.99 2.43
CA VAL A 234 -15.30 14.99 3.80
C VAL A 234 -14.51 13.71 4.09
N SER A 235 -15.04 12.56 3.68
CA SER A 235 -14.42 11.25 3.90
C SER A 235 -13.10 11.12 3.15
N THR A 236 -13.08 11.56 1.88
CA THR A 236 -11.89 11.50 1.03
C THR A 236 -10.82 12.45 1.55
N LEU A 237 -11.18 13.69 1.91
CA LEU A 237 -10.23 14.66 2.48
C LEU A 237 -9.57 14.12 3.76
N ALA A 238 -10.37 13.54 4.67
CA ALA A 238 -9.85 12.94 5.89
C ALA A 238 -8.93 11.75 5.60
N SER A 239 -9.31 10.87 4.67
CA SER A 239 -8.53 9.69 4.28
C SER A 239 -7.20 10.06 3.63
N VAL A 240 -7.18 11.09 2.79
CA VAL A 240 -5.97 11.60 2.14
C VAL A 240 -5.02 12.20 3.15
N PHE A 241 -5.53 12.99 4.09
CA PHE A 241 -4.73 13.57 5.15
C PHE A 241 -4.02 12.49 5.97
N ILE A 242 -4.77 11.46 6.41
CA ILE A 242 -4.22 10.33 7.15
C ILE A 242 -3.20 9.56 6.31
N SER A 243 -3.50 9.30 5.04
CA SER A 243 -2.61 8.55 4.14
C SER A 243 -1.30 9.28 3.88
N ILE A 244 -1.34 10.61 3.67
CA ILE A 244 -0.15 11.44 3.50
C ILE A 244 0.72 11.42 4.76
N LEU A 245 0.11 11.49 5.95
CA LEU A 245 0.86 11.39 7.20
C LEU A 245 1.55 10.03 7.34
N PHE A 246 0.84 8.93 7.08
CA PHE A 246 1.42 7.59 7.10
C PHE A 246 2.58 7.45 6.11
N ALA A 247 2.35 7.82 4.85
CA ALA A 247 3.34 7.69 3.80
C ALA A 247 4.59 8.54 4.09
N THR A 248 4.40 9.78 4.54
CA THR A 248 5.50 10.70 4.84
C THR A 248 6.29 10.21 6.04
N CYS A 249 5.64 9.85 7.15
CA CYS A 249 6.34 9.40 8.35
C CYS A 249 7.00 8.03 8.16
N GLY A 250 6.35 7.10 7.47
CA GLY A 250 6.95 5.82 7.10
C GLY A 250 8.21 6.00 6.26
N TYR A 251 8.10 6.78 5.17
CA TYR A 251 9.23 7.01 4.27
C TYR A 251 10.37 7.81 4.93
N LEU A 252 10.07 8.81 5.75
CA LEU A 252 11.11 9.57 6.47
C LEU A 252 11.89 8.71 7.47
N THR A 253 11.26 7.66 8.03
CA THR A 253 11.91 6.75 8.97
C THR A 253 12.89 5.83 8.26
N PHE A 254 12.47 5.16 7.17
CA PHE A 254 13.24 4.07 6.56
C PHE A 254 13.90 4.40 5.23
N THR A 255 13.45 5.45 4.54
CA THR A 255 13.93 5.85 3.21
C THR A 255 13.88 4.67 2.23
N GLY A 256 15.01 4.31 1.59
CA GLY A 256 15.08 3.23 0.62
C GLY A 256 14.97 1.82 1.20
N TYR A 257 14.91 1.66 2.53
CA TYR A 257 14.76 0.35 3.20
C TYR A 257 13.30 -0.03 3.51
N THR A 258 12.35 0.74 3.02
CA THR A 258 10.92 0.52 3.26
C THR A 258 10.44 -0.78 2.59
N GLN A 259 9.81 -1.66 3.37
CA GLN A 259 9.16 -2.88 2.87
C GLN A 259 7.72 -2.61 2.41
N GLY A 260 7.13 -3.54 1.65
CA GLY A 260 5.73 -3.43 1.18
C GLY A 260 4.70 -3.35 2.32
N ASP A 261 4.98 -3.99 3.45
CA ASP A 261 4.32 -3.72 4.73
C ASP A 261 5.25 -2.85 5.60
N LEU A 262 4.76 -1.68 6.01
CA LEU A 262 5.51 -0.74 6.85
C LEU A 262 5.94 -1.39 8.18
N PHE A 263 5.11 -2.27 8.76
CA PHE A 263 5.43 -2.94 10.02
C PHE A 263 6.56 -3.97 9.91
N GLU A 264 6.87 -4.46 8.70
CA GLU A 264 8.04 -5.31 8.45
C GLU A 264 9.35 -4.54 8.49
N SER A 265 9.30 -3.21 8.32
CA SER A 265 10.49 -2.36 8.39
C SER A 265 10.96 -2.16 9.84
N TYR A 266 10.10 -2.37 10.84
CA TYR A 266 10.48 -2.23 12.24
C TYR A 266 11.05 -3.53 12.82
N CYS A 267 11.97 -3.41 13.77
CA CYS A 267 12.53 -4.56 14.48
C CYS A 267 11.49 -5.28 15.35
N ARG A 268 11.70 -6.57 15.65
CA ARG A 268 10.77 -7.34 16.52
C ARG A 268 10.86 -6.93 17.99
N ASN A 269 12.03 -6.46 18.43
CA ASN A 269 12.29 -6.09 19.81
C ASN A 269 11.63 -4.76 20.26
N ASP A 270 10.88 -4.11 19.37
CA ASP A 270 10.20 -2.86 19.65
C ASP A 270 8.79 -3.10 20.22
N ASP A 271 8.61 -2.89 21.53
CA ASP A 271 7.35 -3.17 22.22
C ASP A 271 6.21 -2.23 21.77
N LEU A 272 6.50 -0.96 21.50
CA LEU A 272 5.50 0.00 21.04
C LEU A 272 5.00 -0.38 19.64
N VAL A 273 5.92 -0.76 18.75
CA VAL A 273 5.55 -1.20 17.42
C VAL A 273 4.84 -2.55 17.47
N THR A 274 5.23 -3.45 18.38
CA THR A 274 4.53 -4.72 18.58
C THR A 274 3.08 -4.52 19.03
N PHE A 275 2.83 -3.55 19.90
CA PHE A 275 1.46 -3.13 20.20
C PHE A 275 0.75 -2.57 18.96
N GLY A 276 1.44 -1.78 18.14
CA GLY A 276 0.94 -1.33 16.83
C GLY A 276 0.56 -2.47 15.89
N ARG A 277 1.39 -3.53 15.80
CA ARG A 277 1.12 -4.74 15.01
C ARG A 277 -0.14 -5.46 15.49
N PHE A 278 -0.33 -5.55 16.80
CA PHE A 278 -1.55 -6.11 17.38
C PHE A 278 -2.78 -5.29 16.98
N CYS A 279 -2.75 -3.97 17.16
CA CYS A 279 -3.83 -3.07 16.72
C CYS A 279 -4.11 -3.22 15.23
N TYR A 280 -3.07 -3.32 14.40
CA TYR A 280 -3.19 -3.46 12.96
C TYR A 280 -3.83 -4.80 12.57
N GLY A 281 -3.41 -5.91 13.16
CA GLY A 281 -4.03 -7.22 12.95
C GLY A 281 -5.51 -7.24 13.34
N VAL A 282 -5.87 -6.62 14.47
CA VAL A 282 -7.28 -6.47 14.88
C VAL A 282 -8.05 -5.63 13.86
N THR A 283 -7.55 -4.47 13.47
CA THR A 283 -8.16 -3.61 12.44
C THR A 283 -8.44 -4.38 11.15
N VAL A 284 -7.49 -5.18 10.67
CA VAL A 284 -7.62 -5.96 9.43
C VAL A 284 -8.68 -7.07 9.57
N ILE A 285 -8.69 -7.80 10.70
CA ILE A 285 -9.72 -8.80 11.00
C ILE A 285 -11.12 -8.18 11.01
N LEU A 286 -11.27 -6.96 11.54
CA LEU A 286 -12.55 -6.25 11.60
C LEU A 286 -13.02 -5.70 10.24
N THR A 287 -12.10 -5.44 9.32
CA THR A 287 -12.42 -4.97 7.96
C THR A 287 -12.77 -6.10 7.00
N TYR A 288 -12.20 -7.30 7.20
CA TYR A 288 -12.40 -8.49 6.36
C TYR A 288 -13.87 -8.80 6.02
N PRO A 289 -14.83 -8.74 6.96
CA PRO A 289 -16.24 -9.09 6.69
C PRO A 289 -16.90 -8.21 5.63
N ILE A 290 -16.47 -6.95 5.48
CA ILE A 290 -17.03 -6.01 4.51
C ILE A 290 -16.70 -6.48 3.08
N GLU A 291 -15.45 -6.86 2.83
CA GLU A 291 -15.03 -7.37 1.52
C GLU A 291 -15.69 -8.73 1.21
N CYS A 292 -15.83 -9.59 2.23
CA CYS A 292 -16.57 -10.85 2.07
C CYS A 292 -18.05 -10.60 1.73
N PHE A 293 -18.66 -9.56 2.31
CA PHE A 293 -20.05 -9.18 2.05
C PHE A 293 -20.24 -8.80 0.58
N VAL A 294 -19.39 -7.91 0.06
CA VAL A 294 -19.42 -7.47 -1.34
C VAL A 294 -19.21 -8.66 -2.28
N THR A 295 -18.19 -9.49 -2.01
CA THR A 295 -17.87 -10.67 -2.84
C THR A 295 -19.07 -11.63 -2.92
N ARG A 296 -19.72 -11.87 -1.79
CA ARG A 296 -20.92 -12.72 -1.70
C ARG A 296 -22.10 -12.11 -2.45
N GLU A 297 -22.30 -10.80 -2.34
CA GLU A 297 -23.39 -10.11 -3.04
C GLU A 297 -23.25 -10.20 -4.56
N VAL A 298 -22.03 -10.04 -5.08
CA VAL A 298 -21.77 -10.21 -6.53
C VAL A 298 -22.12 -11.63 -6.98
N ILE A 299 -21.73 -12.65 -6.22
CA ILE A 299 -22.12 -14.05 -6.49
C ILE A 299 -23.64 -14.22 -6.42
N ALA A 300 -24.29 -13.62 -5.43
CA ALA A 300 -25.75 -13.68 -5.26
C ALA A 300 -26.47 -13.09 -6.48
N ASN A 301 -26.04 -11.92 -6.94
CA ASN A 301 -26.66 -11.22 -8.05
C ASN A 301 -26.46 -11.95 -9.38
N VAL A 302 -25.28 -12.54 -9.61
CA VAL A 302 -24.96 -13.24 -10.87
C VAL A 302 -25.60 -14.62 -10.94
N PHE A 303 -25.54 -15.41 -9.87
CA PHE A 303 -25.95 -16.83 -9.89
C PHE A 303 -27.31 -17.11 -9.27
N PHE A 304 -27.79 -16.26 -8.36
CA PHE A 304 -28.98 -16.52 -7.54
C PHE A 304 -30.07 -15.44 -7.66
N GLY A 305 -29.91 -14.45 -8.54
CA GLY A 305 -30.87 -13.35 -8.69
C GLY A 305 -31.00 -12.46 -7.45
N GLY A 306 -29.97 -12.40 -6.61
CA GLY A 306 -29.83 -11.49 -5.46
C GLY A 306 -30.22 -12.08 -4.10
N ASN A 307 -31.22 -12.96 -4.02
CA ASN A 307 -31.70 -13.47 -2.73
C ASN A 307 -31.09 -14.84 -2.39
N LEU A 308 -30.17 -14.86 -1.42
CA LEU A 308 -29.58 -16.09 -0.87
C LEU A 308 -30.38 -16.63 0.32
N SER A 309 -30.76 -17.91 0.26
CA SER A 309 -31.29 -18.62 1.44
C SER A 309 -30.24 -18.70 2.56
N SER A 310 -30.68 -18.96 3.80
CA SER A 310 -29.79 -19.08 4.97
C SER A 310 -28.70 -20.14 4.82
N VAL A 311 -29.00 -21.26 4.17
CA VAL A 311 -28.03 -22.34 3.96
C VAL A 311 -27.01 -21.93 2.89
N PHE A 312 -27.48 -21.40 1.75
CA PHE A 312 -26.60 -20.95 0.68
C PHE A 312 -25.72 -19.77 1.12
N HIS A 313 -26.22 -18.88 1.96
CA HIS A 313 -25.43 -17.80 2.57
C HIS A 313 -24.21 -18.34 3.32
N ILE A 314 -24.41 -19.35 4.18
CA ILE A 314 -23.33 -19.97 4.94
C ILE A 314 -22.35 -20.69 4.01
N ILE A 315 -22.85 -21.52 3.08
CA ILE A 315 -22.02 -22.29 2.16
C ILE A 315 -21.14 -21.36 1.31
N VAL A 316 -21.73 -20.34 0.69
CA VAL A 316 -20.99 -19.40 -0.17
C VAL A 316 -19.93 -18.65 0.63
N THR A 317 -20.26 -18.17 1.83
CA THR A 317 -19.28 -17.50 2.70
C THR A 317 -18.13 -18.43 3.10
N VAL A 318 -18.42 -19.66 3.52
CA VAL A 318 -17.37 -20.63 3.89
C VAL A 318 -16.47 -20.93 2.69
N VAL A 319 -17.03 -21.11 1.50
CA VAL A 319 -16.26 -21.37 0.27
C VAL A 319 -15.35 -20.18 -0.08
N ILE A 320 -15.89 -18.96 -0.10
CA ILE A 320 -15.11 -17.74 -0.41
C ILE A 320 -13.92 -17.62 0.55
N ILE A 321 -14.18 -17.73 1.85
CA ILE A 321 -13.15 -17.55 2.89
C ILE A 321 -12.11 -18.66 2.84
N THR A 322 -12.54 -19.91 2.61
CA THR A 322 -11.62 -21.04 2.52
C THR A 322 -10.69 -20.88 1.32
N ILE A 323 -11.20 -20.49 0.15
CA ILE A 323 -10.36 -20.29 -1.03
C ILE A 323 -9.41 -19.10 -0.82
N ALA A 324 -9.90 -17.97 -0.29
CA ALA A 324 -9.05 -16.81 0.00
C ALA A 324 -7.94 -17.15 1.01
N MET A 325 -8.25 -17.95 2.05
CA MET A 325 -7.28 -18.46 3.00
C MET A 325 -6.25 -19.35 2.32
N LEU A 326 -6.66 -20.34 1.53
CA LEU A 326 -5.73 -21.24 0.83
C LEU A 326 -4.77 -20.48 -0.09
N VAL A 327 -5.28 -19.50 -0.84
CA VAL A 327 -4.43 -18.67 -1.71
C VAL A 327 -3.45 -17.82 -0.88
N SER A 328 -3.89 -17.26 0.26
CA SER A 328 -3.02 -16.48 1.14
C SER A 328 -1.87 -17.29 1.77
N LEU A 329 -2.03 -18.61 1.90
CA LEU A 329 -0.96 -19.51 2.36
C LEU A 329 0.09 -19.80 1.28
N LEU A 330 -0.19 -19.48 0.01
CA LEU A 330 0.71 -19.73 -1.12
C LEU A 330 1.47 -18.48 -1.57
N ILE A 331 1.07 -17.30 -1.10
CA ILE A 331 1.62 -16.03 -1.55
C ILE A 331 2.30 -15.33 -0.39
N ASP A 332 3.59 -15.01 -0.55
CA ASP A 332 4.40 -14.33 0.46
C ASP A 332 4.43 -12.80 0.27
N CYS A 333 4.40 -12.34 -0.98
CA CYS A 333 4.55 -10.93 -1.36
C CYS A 333 3.25 -10.12 -1.25
N LEU A 334 3.10 -9.34 -0.18
CA LEU A 334 1.96 -8.41 -0.05
C LEU A 334 1.98 -7.32 -1.15
N GLY A 335 3.13 -6.66 -1.35
CA GLY A 335 3.25 -5.51 -2.26
C GLY A 335 2.80 -5.82 -3.69
N SER A 336 3.24 -6.95 -4.25
CA SER A 336 2.88 -7.40 -5.59
C SER A 336 1.38 -7.68 -5.74
N VAL A 337 0.74 -8.25 -4.71
CA VAL A 337 -0.71 -8.53 -4.72
C VAL A 337 -1.50 -7.23 -4.75
N LEU A 338 -1.11 -6.25 -3.92
CA LEU A 338 -1.77 -4.94 -3.84
C LEU A 338 -1.62 -4.16 -5.15
N GLU A 339 -0.41 -4.15 -5.72
CA GLU A 339 -0.14 -3.48 -6.99
C GLU A 339 -0.98 -4.07 -8.12
N LEU A 340 -0.96 -5.40 -8.26
CA LEU A 340 -1.68 -6.10 -9.32
C LEU A 340 -3.19 -5.89 -9.21
N ASN A 341 -3.74 -5.96 -7.99
CA ASN A 341 -5.17 -5.69 -7.76
C ASN A 341 -5.53 -4.24 -8.11
N GLY A 342 -4.65 -3.30 -7.76
CA GLY A 342 -4.79 -1.89 -8.05
C GLY A 342 -4.87 -1.58 -9.54
N VAL A 343 -3.97 -2.16 -10.34
CA VAL A 343 -3.91 -1.89 -11.79
C VAL A 343 -4.96 -2.67 -12.59
N LEU A 344 -5.24 -3.93 -12.22
CA LEU A 344 -6.16 -4.78 -12.99
C LEU A 344 -7.63 -4.59 -12.59
N CYS A 345 -7.91 -4.42 -11.30
CA CYS A 345 -9.29 -4.35 -10.81
C CYS A 345 -9.68 -2.93 -10.41
N ALA A 346 -8.85 -2.25 -9.61
CA ALA A 346 -9.23 -0.95 -9.07
C ALA A 346 -9.24 0.15 -10.15
N ALA A 347 -8.21 0.19 -11.01
CA ALA A 347 -8.12 1.20 -12.07
C ALA A 347 -9.35 1.24 -13.00
N PRO A 348 -9.85 0.12 -13.59
CA PRO A 348 -11.06 0.20 -14.40
C PRO A 348 -12.31 0.59 -13.59
N LEU A 349 -12.42 0.15 -12.33
CA LEU A 349 -13.54 0.50 -11.45
C LEU A 349 -13.57 1.98 -11.04
N ILE A 350 -12.40 2.63 -10.94
CA ILE A 350 -12.26 4.05 -10.61
C ILE A 350 -12.35 4.92 -11.85
N PHE A 351 -11.49 4.67 -12.86
CA PHE A 351 -11.26 5.61 -13.95
C PHE A 351 -12.17 5.37 -15.15
N ILE A 352 -12.44 4.11 -15.49
CA ILE A 352 -13.04 3.76 -16.78
C ILE A 352 -14.56 3.65 -16.66
N ILE A 353 -15.05 2.76 -15.79
CA ILE A 353 -16.47 2.39 -15.78
C ILE A 353 -17.39 3.56 -15.36
N PRO A 354 -17.13 4.30 -14.27
CA PRO A 354 -17.98 5.43 -13.89
C PRO A 354 -18.03 6.51 -14.97
N SER A 355 -16.86 6.86 -15.53
CA SER A 355 -16.70 7.83 -16.61
C SER A 355 -17.48 7.43 -17.86
N ALA A 356 -17.35 6.17 -18.29
CA ALA A 356 -18.03 5.63 -19.46
C ALA A 356 -19.55 5.59 -19.27
N CYS A 357 -20.04 5.19 -18.09
CA CYS A 357 -21.46 5.19 -17.78
C CYS A 357 -22.04 6.60 -17.83
N TYR A 358 -21.37 7.57 -17.20
CA TYR A 358 -21.85 8.95 -17.15
C TYR A 358 -21.85 9.64 -18.51
N LEU A 359 -20.79 9.46 -19.31
CA LEU A 359 -20.73 10.02 -20.66
C LEU A 359 -21.84 9.49 -21.56
N LYS A 360 -22.30 8.25 -21.34
CA LYS A 360 -23.40 7.65 -22.09
C LYS A 360 -24.79 8.07 -21.60
N LEU A 361 -24.94 8.35 -20.31
CA LEU A 361 -26.23 8.70 -19.70
C LEU A 361 -26.53 10.20 -19.66
N SER A 362 -25.50 11.04 -19.54
CA SER A 362 -25.68 12.48 -19.37
C SER A 362 -26.08 13.13 -20.69
N GLU A 363 -27.14 13.94 -20.68
CA GLU A 363 -27.59 14.75 -21.83
C GLU A 363 -26.92 16.14 -21.90
N GLU A 364 -26.09 16.48 -20.91
CA GLU A 364 -25.44 17.79 -20.79
C GLU A 364 -24.56 18.14 -22.01
N PRO A 365 -24.32 19.42 -22.32
CA PRO A 365 -23.43 19.80 -23.42
C PRO A 365 -22.00 19.27 -23.17
N ARG A 366 -21.26 18.99 -24.25
CA ARG A 366 -19.86 18.50 -24.17
C ARG A 366 -18.91 19.45 -23.43
N THR A 367 -19.29 20.70 -23.27
CA THR A 367 -18.54 21.73 -22.54
C THR A 367 -18.75 21.69 -21.02
N HIS A 368 -19.69 20.88 -20.52
CA HIS A 368 -19.91 20.72 -19.09
C HIS A 368 -18.68 20.09 -18.41
N SER A 369 -18.23 20.67 -17.30
CA SER A 369 -17.01 20.28 -16.59
C SER A 369 -16.95 18.77 -16.29
N ASP A 370 -18.05 18.20 -15.80
CA ASP A 370 -18.14 16.76 -15.48
C ASP A 370 -17.89 15.86 -16.72
N LYS A 371 -18.35 16.27 -17.91
CA LYS A 371 -18.13 15.51 -19.15
C LYS A 371 -16.69 15.62 -19.63
N ILE A 372 -16.08 16.80 -19.52
CA ILE A 372 -14.67 17.00 -19.88
C ILE A 372 -13.79 16.13 -18.97
N MET A 373 -14.03 16.18 -17.65
CA MET A 373 -13.27 15.40 -16.69
C MET A 373 -13.43 13.88 -16.93
N ALA A 374 -14.65 13.40 -17.15
CA ALA A 374 -14.88 12.00 -17.51
C ALA A 374 -14.18 11.59 -18.81
N CYS A 375 -14.14 12.47 -19.81
CA CYS A 375 -13.44 12.23 -21.07
C CYS A 375 -11.92 12.14 -20.90
N VAL A 376 -11.34 12.90 -19.95
CA VAL A 376 -9.90 12.85 -19.61
C VAL A 376 -9.56 11.62 -18.76
N MET A 377 -10.45 11.21 -17.86
CA MET A 377 -10.22 10.05 -16.98
C MET A 377 -10.12 8.72 -17.73
N LEU A 378 -10.86 8.56 -18.83
CA LEU A 378 -10.82 7.34 -19.65
C LEU A 378 -9.43 6.99 -20.18
N PRO A 379 -8.74 7.85 -20.96
CA PRO A 379 -7.40 7.55 -21.45
C PRO A 379 -6.38 7.45 -20.32
N VAL A 380 -6.50 8.25 -19.26
CA VAL A 380 -5.62 8.15 -18.08
C VAL A 380 -5.74 6.76 -17.44
N GLY A 381 -6.97 6.27 -17.23
CA GLY A 381 -7.21 4.94 -16.69
C GLY A 381 -6.64 3.83 -17.58
N ALA A 382 -6.78 3.94 -18.90
CA ALA A 382 -6.21 2.98 -19.84
C ALA A 382 -4.67 2.97 -19.79
N VAL A 383 -4.03 4.14 -19.71
CA VAL A 383 -2.57 4.27 -19.58
C VAL A 383 -2.09 3.67 -18.25
N VAL A 384 -2.75 4.00 -17.13
CA VAL A 384 -2.41 3.46 -15.81
C VAL A 384 -2.53 1.93 -15.80
N MET A 385 -3.58 1.39 -16.39
CA MET A 385 -3.80 -0.06 -16.47
C MET A 385 -2.72 -0.75 -17.31
N VAL A 386 -2.44 -0.26 -18.53
CA VAL A 386 -1.46 -0.88 -19.44
C VAL A 386 -0.04 -0.74 -18.90
N VAL A 387 0.38 0.48 -18.57
CA VAL A 387 1.75 0.73 -18.11
C VAL A 387 1.95 0.13 -16.72
N GLY A 388 0.99 0.26 -15.82
CA GLY A 388 1.05 -0.35 -14.48
C GLY A 388 1.17 -1.87 -14.55
N PHE A 389 0.39 -2.54 -15.41
CA PHE A 389 0.50 -3.99 -15.58
C PHE A 389 1.86 -4.42 -16.15
N VAL A 390 2.35 -3.73 -17.18
CA VAL A 390 3.68 -4.01 -17.75
C VAL A 390 4.78 -3.83 -16.70
N MET A 391 4.69 -2.78 -15.88
CA MET A 391 5.68 -2.53 -14.83
C MET A 391 5.60 -3.57 -13.70
N ALA A 392 4.40 -3.94 -13.27
CA ALA A 392 4.18 -4.98 -12.26
C ALA A 392 4.83 -6.33 -12.65
N ILE A 393 4.79 -6.68 -13.94
CA ILE A 393 5.39 -7.92 -14.46
C ILE A 393 6.90 -7.79 -14.66
N THR A 394 7.37 -6.67 -15.22
CA THR A 394 8.79 -6.50 -15.58
C THR A 394 9.68 -6.15 -14.40
N ASN A 395 9.13 -5.53 -13.36
CA ASN A 395 9.84 -5.10 -12.16
C ASN A 395 9.10 -5.62 -10.92
N PRO A 396 9.11 -6.94 -10.67
CA PRO A 396 8.48 -7.50 -9.48
C PRO A 396 9.16 -6.95 -8.23
N GLN A 397 8.39 -6.68 -7.18
CA GLN A 397 8.95 -6.23 -5.91
C GLN A 397 9.69 -7.36 -5.21
N ASP A 398 10.90 -7.09 -4.75
CA ASP A 398 11.65 -8.00 -3.89
C ASP A 398 10.98 -8.06 -2.52
N CYS A 399 10.49 -9.24 -2.13
CA CYS A 399 9.90 -9.45 -0.82
C CYS A 399 10.78 -10.39 -0.01
N THR A 400 11.15 -9.95 1.18
CA THR A 400 11.75 -10.80 2.20
C THR A 400 10.77 -10.93 3.35
N HIS A 401 10.25 -12.14 3.59
CA HIS A 401 9.37 -12.42 4.73
C HIS A 401 10.17 -13.08 5.85
N GLY A 402 9.91 -12.68 7.09
CA GLY A 402 10.46 -13.35 8.27
C GLY A 402 11.96 -13.15 8.50
N GLN A 403 12.63 -12.32 7.70
CA GLN A 403 13.98 -11.83 7.98
C GLN A 403 13.90 -10.46 8.67
N GLU A 404 14.75 -10.24 9.68
CA GLU A 404 14.89 -8.91 10.26
C GLU A 404 15.83 -8.06 9.42
N MET A 405 15.56 -6.75 9.41
CA MET A 405 16.39 -5.78 8.72
C MET A 405 17.78 -5.69 9.36
N PHE A 406 18.82 -5.45 8.55
CA PHE A 406 20.22 -5.47 9.01
C PHE A 406 20.52 -4.51 10.17
N TYR A 407 19.78 -3.40 10.28
CA TYR A 407 19.91 -2.41 11.36
C TYR A 407 19.26 -2.84 12.68
N CYS A 408 18.56 -3.98 12.72
CA CYS A 408 18.04 -4.57 13.96
C CYS A 408 19.10 -5.36 14.73
N PHE A 409 20.22 -5.71 14.08
CA PHE A 409 21.32 -6.44 14.70
C PHE A 409 22.42 -5.48 15.17
N PRO A 410 22.71 -5.41 16.48
CA PRO A 410 23.71 -4.49 17.03
C PRO A 410 25.14 -4.76 16.51
N ASP A 411 25.46 -6.00 16.10
CA ASP A 411 26.81 -6.39 15.69
C ASP A 411 27.24 -5.83 14.32
N ASN A 412 26.30 -5.49 13.43
CA ASN A 412 26.60 -4.99 12.08
C ASN A 412 27.01 -3.51 12.02
N PHE A 413 26.76 -2.74 13.08
CA PHE A 413 27.20 -1.34 13.14
C PHE A 413 28.71 -1.20 13.37
N SER A 414 29.38 -2.25 13.87
CA SER A 414 30.82 -2.27 14.08
C SER A 414 31.62 -2.54 12.79
N LEU A 415 31.02 -3.24 11.82
CA LEU A 415 31.68 -3.67 10.59
C LEU A 415 31.69 -2.60 9.50
N THR A 416 30.75 -1.66 9.50
CA THR A 416 30.73 -0.52 8.55
C THR A 416 31.78 0.54 8.86
N ASN A 417 32.26 0.64 10.11
CA ASN A 417 33.38 1.54 10.45
C ASN A 417 34.77 0.93 10.18
N ILE A 418 34.87 -0.37 9.88
CA ILE A 418 36.16 -1.05 9.62
C ILE A 418 36.30 -1.48 8.14
N SER A 419 35.20 -1.59 7.39
CA SER A 419 35.22 -2.09 6.00
C SER A 419 35.40 -1.02 4.91
N VAL A 420 35.27 0.28 5.23
CA VAL A 420 35.47 1.37 4.25
C VAL A 420 36.94 1.53 3.83
N SER A 421 37.89 0.85 4.47
CA SER A 421 39.32 0.92 4.12
C SER A 421 39.85 -0.23 3.27
N ARG A 422 39.04 -1.23 2.85
CA ARG A 422 39.61 -2.41 2.14
C ARG A 422 38.81 -2.98 0.96
N PHE A 423 37.99 -2.17 0.29
CA PHE A 423 37.49 -2.52 -1.05
C PHE A 423 38.20 -1.68 -2.13
N GLN A 424 39.50 -1.94 -2.32
CA GLN A 424 40.10 -1.70 -3.63
C GLN A 424 39.79 -2.91 -4.51
N LEU A 425 38.89 -2.67 -5.46
CA LEU A 425 38.60 -3.52 -6.60
C LEU A 425 39.90 -3.81 -7.37
N THR A 426 40.49 -4.99 -7.17
CA THR A 426 41.49 -5.53 -8.11
C THR A 426 40.79 -6.55 -8.98
N THR A 427 40.28 -6.08 -10.12
CA THR A 427 39.94 -6.92 -11.26
C THR A 427 41.24 -7.40 -11.92
N GLN A 428 41.52 -8.70 -11.84
CA GLN A 428 42.39 -9.38 -12.80
C GLN A 428 41.68 -10.61 -13.37
N PRO A 429 41.80 -10.88 -14.69
CA PRO A 429 41.04 -11.91 -15.39
C PRO A 429 41.66 -13.28 -15.17
N SER A 430 40.83 -14.29 -14.90
CA SER A 430 41.22 -15.69 -14.83
C SER A 430 41.58 -16.22 -16.23
N THR A 431 42.87 -16.44 -16.46
CA THR A 431 43.36 -17.27 -17.56
C THR A 431 43.24 -18.74 -17.16
N LEU A 432 42.49 -19.49 -17.96
CA LEU A 432 42.36 -20.94 -17.90
C LEU A 432 43.69 -21.56 -18.33
N ASN A 433 44.39 -22.27 -17.44
CA ASN A 433 45.54 -23.09 -17.82
C ASN A 433 45.28 -24.55 -17.48
N ILE A 434 45.04 -25.33 -18.53
CA ILE A 434 45.00 -26.79 -18.53
C ILE A 434 46.47 -27.25 -18.55
N SER A 435 46.93 -27.97 -17.53
CA SER A 435 48.20 -28.70 -17.58
C SER A 435 47.96 -30.20 -17.66
N ILE A 436 48.37 -30.74 -18.80
CA ILE A 436 48.54 -32.14 -19.19
C ILE A 436 49.79 -32.72 -18.51
N SER A 437 49.72 -34.02 -18.15
CA SER A 437 50.82 -35.01 -18.03
C SER A 437 51.84 -34.87 -16.90
N GLN A 438 51.85 -35.82 -15.96
CA GLN A 438 52.58 -37.11 -16.08
C GLN A 438 52.01 -38.13 -15.09
#